data_AF-A0A9D8SED9-F1
#
_entry.id   AF-A0A9D8SED9-F1
#
_cell.length_a   1.000
_cell.length_b   1.000
_cell.length_c   1.000
_cell.angle_alpha   90.00
_cell.angle_beta   90.00
_cell.angle_gamma   90.00
#
_symmetry.space_group_name_H-M   'P 1'
#
loop_
_entity.id
_entity.type
_entity.pdbx_description
1 polymer ?
#
loop_
_entity_poly.entity_id
_entity_poly.type
_entity_poly.pdbx_seq_one_letter_code
_entity_poly.pdbx_strand_id
1 'polypeptide(L)'
;MTQISFHGHGFWCSTARQVAMWLFFSLIMYVSGVLLSHSKVRFQDVAAFTMFARIPYDLMLLLFLVPPIRQAMTVVSQRNFVELNDNMVGLLAYSFTAVFFIAWFFYWGYKAFSEATNLKGGRGIWVYALCFVIAFFTSPYIIKYLSC
;
A
#
# COMPACT_ATOMS: atom_id res chain seq x y z
N MET A 1 8.51 14.43 8.19
CA MET A 1 9.00 13.04 7.99
C MET A 1 9.40 12.51 9.36
N THR A 2 8.50 11.81 10.05
CA THR A 2 8.72 11.30 11.41
C THR A 2 9.62 10.08 11.34
N GLN A 3 10.75 10.11 12.07
CA GLN A 3 11.59 8.92 12.27
C GLN A 3 10.73 7.78 12.84
N ILE A 4 10.76 6.64 12.16
CA ILE A 4 10.09 5.43 12.62
C ILE A 4 10.99 4.84 13.72
N SER A 5 10.71 5.20 14.98
CA SER A 5 11.39 4.61 16.13
C SER A 5 10.84 3.20 16.35
N PHE A 6 11.66 2.18 16.07
CA PHE A 6 11.28 0.77 16.21
C PHE A 6 11.35 0.24 17.65
N HIS A 7 11.46 1.12 18.66
CA HIS A 7 11.33 0.74 20.07
C HIS A 7 9.85 0.48 20.39
N GLY A 8 9.53 -0.77 20.75
CA GLY A 8 8.27 -1.23 21.37
C GLY A 8 6.99 -0.49 20.95
N HIS A 9 6.70 0.62 21.61
CA HIS A 9 5.54 1.48 21.36
C HIS A 9 5.45 2.07 19.94
N GLY A 10 6.58 2.42 19.31
CA GLY A 10 6.61 3.02 17.97
C GLY A 10 6.33 2.04 16.83
N PHE A 11 6.72 0.76 17.01
CA PHE A 11 6.37 -0.30 16.07
C PHE A 11 4.87 -0.58 16.08
N TRP A 12 4.28 -0.79 17.26
CA TRP A 12 2.84 -1.04 17.40
C TRP A 12 2.00 0.12 16.88
N CYS A 13 2.40 1.36 17.16
CA CYS A 13 1.74 2.54 16.59
C CYS A 13 1.82 2.57 15.05
N SER A 14 2.97 2.22 14.48
CA SER A 14 3.17 2.21 13.02
C SER A 14 2.33 1.12 12.35
N THR A 15 2.29 -0.07 12.94
CA THR A 15 1.45 -1.19 12.48
C THR A 15 -0.03 -0.84 12.58
N ALA A 16 -0.49 -0.27 13.70
CA ALA A 16 -1.87 0.18 13.87
C ALA A 16 -2.26 1.21 12.80
N ARG A 17 -1.37 2.15 12.46
CA ARG A 17 -1.60 3.12 11.38
C ARG A 17 -1.75 2.44 10.01
N GLN A 18 -0.91 1.44 9.70
CA GLN A 18 -1.00 0.71 8.43
C GLN A 18 -2.32 -0.07 8.31
N VAL A 19 -2.75 -0.72 9.40
CA VAL A 19 -4.02 -1.45 9.48
C VAL A 19 -5.22 -0.50 9.36
N ALA A 20 -5.20 0.65 10.05
CA ALA A 20 -6.26 1.65 9.94
C ALA A 20 -6.39 2.18 8.50
N MET A 21 -5.27 2.46 7.84
CA MET A 21 -5.26 2.88 6.43
C MET A 21 -5.77 1.81 5.47
N TRP A 22 -5.47 0.55 5.75
CA TRP A 22 -6.02 -0.58 4.99
C TRP A 22 -7.53 -0.66 5.14
N LEU A 23 -8.02 -0.62 6.38
CA LEU A 23 -9.43 -0.75 6.69
C LEU A 23 -10.24 0.40 6.08
N PHE A 24 -9.71 1.62 6.15
CA PHE A 24 -10.33 2.78 5.50
C PHE A 24 -10.43 2.63 3.97
N PHE A 25 -9.33 2.23 3.31
CA PHE A 25 -9.34 2.00 1.87
C PHE A 25 -10.33 0.88 1.48
N SER A 26 -10.34 -0.21 2.23
CA SER A 26 -11.30 -1.31 2.04
C SER A 26 -12.75 -0.86 2.19
N LEU A 27 -13.03 0.04 3.14
CA LEU A 27 -14.37 0.56 3.39
C LEU A 27 -14.85 1.44 2.23
N ILE A 28 -14.00 2.33 1.68
CA ILE A 28 -14.34 3.10 0.47
C ILE A 28 -14.67 2.17 -0.69
N MET A 29 -13.85 1.14 -0.90
CA MET A 29 -14.03 0.16 -1.97
C MET A 29 -15.31 -0.66 -1.79
N TYR A 30 -15.67 -0.98 -0.54
CA TYR A 30 -16.91 -1.66 -0.23
C TYR A 30 -18.12 -0.79 -0.52
N VAL A 31 -18.12 0.46 -0.05
CA VAL A 31 -19.22 1.41 -0.28
C VAL A 31 -19.41 1.68 -1.78
N SER A 32 -18.33 1.87 -2.53
CA SER A 32 -18.42 2.05 -3.99
C SER A 32 -18.96 0.79 -4.67
N GLY A 33 -18.53 -0.39 -4.23
CA GLY A 33 -19.05 -1.67 -4.70
C GLY A 33 -20.55 -1.84 -4.45
N VAL A 34 -21.03 -1.54 -3.25
CA VAL A 34 -22.46 -1.65 -2.89
C VAL A 34 -23.32 -0.64 -3.65
N LEU A 35 -22.84 0.58 -3.85
CA LEU A 35 -23.59 1.63 -4.55
C LEU A 35 -23.71 1.39 -6.06
N LEU A 36 -22.68 0.81 -6.68
CA LEU A 36 -22.58 0.68 -8.13
C LEU A 36 -22.87 -0.73 -8.64
N SER A 37 -22.80 -1.74 -7.79
CA SER A 37 -23.08 -3.13 -8.15
C SER A 37 -24.51 -3.53 -7.83
N HIS A 38 -25.11 -4.31 -8.72
CA HIS A 38 -26.39 -4.98 -8.48
C HIS A 38 -26.22 -6.31 -7.71
N SER A 39 -24.98 -6.71 -7.40
CA SER A 39 -24.66 -7.98 -6.73
C SER A 39 -24.58 -7.83 -5.20
N LYS A 40 -24.72 -8.95 -4.48
CA LYS A 40 -24.44 -9.01 -3.04
C LYS A 40 -22.94 -8.92 -2.81
N VAL A 41 -22.44 -7.71 -2.58
CA VAL A 41 -21.03 -7.47 -2.21
C VAL A 41 -20.82 -7.81 -0.74
N ARG A 42 -19.89 -8.72 -0.43
CA ARG A 42 -19.50 -9.04 0.95
C ARG A 42 -18.27 -8.23 1.33
N PHE A 43 -18.31 -7.57 2.48
CA PHE A 43 -17.17 -6.78 2.98
C PHE A 43 -15.92 -7.64 3.18
N GLN A 44 -16.08 -8.86 3.67
CA GLN A 44 -14.97 -9.80 3.90
C GLN A 44 -14.19 -10.09 2.62
N ASP A 45 -14.88 -10.25 1.49
CA ASP A 45 -14.24 -10.49 0.20
C ASP A 45 -13.42 -9.26 -0.21
N VAL A 46 -14.02 -8.06 -0.13
CA VAL A 46 -13.32 -6.80 -0.46
C VAL A 46 -12.11 -6.56 0.46
N ALA A 47 -12.22 -6.85 1.76
CA ALA A 47 -11.13 -6.69 2.73
C ALA A 47 -9.99 -7.69 2.48
N ALA A 48 -10.31 -8.98 2.28
CA ALA A 48 -9.31 -9.99 1.96
C ALA A 48 -8.55 -9.62 0.68
N PHE A 49 -9.26 -9.15 -0.34
CA PHE A 49 -8.68 -8.78 -1.62
C PHE A 49 -7.78 -7.53 -1.57
N THR A 50 -8.17 -6.49 -0.82
CA THR A 50 -7.28 -5.33 -0.60
C THR A 50 -6.07 -5.69 0.26
N MET A 51 -6.18 -6.70 1.13
CA MET A 51 -5.05 -7.25 1.88
C MET A 51 -4.09 -8.03 0.97
N PHE A 52 -4.62 -8.87 0.05
CA PHE A 52 -3.81 -9.58 -0.94
C PHE A 52 -3.00 -8.63 -1.83
N ALA A 53 -3.56 -7.49 -2.22
CA ALA A 53 -2.85 -6.48 -2.97
C ALA A 53 -1.66 -5.88 -2.18
N ARG A 54 -1.75 -5.83 -0.83
CA ARG A 54 -0.73 -5.27 0.06
C ARG A 54 0.38 -6.23 0.47
N ILE A 55 0.20 -7.54 0.31
CA ILE A 55 1.22 -8.56 0.62
C ILE A 55 2.63 -8.19 0.15
N PRO A 56 2.85 -7.68 -1.08
CA PRO A 56 4.21 -7.36 -1.50
C PRO A 56 4.83 -6.21 -0.72
N TYR A 57 4.03 -5.24 -0.30
CA TYR A 57 4.48 -4.15 0.55
C TYR A 57 4.80 -4.64 1.96
N ASP A 58 3.96 -5.51 2.51
CA ASP A 58 4.17 -6.11 3.83
C ASP A 58 5.42 -7.02 3.84
N LEU A 59 5.66 -7.76 2.74
CA LEU A 59 6.89 -8.53 2.54
C LEU A 59 8.13 -7.62 2.49
N MET A 60 8.06 -6.48 1.81
CA MET A 60 9.16 -5.50 1.83
C MET A 60 9.41 -4.95 3.24
N LEU A 61 8.37 -4.73 4.04
CA LEU A 61 8.50 -4.31 5.43
C LEU A 61 9.26 -5.35 6.27
N LEU A 62 9.01 -6.64 6.04
CA LEU A 62 9.72 -7.74 6.68
C LEU A 62 11.19 -7.81 6.26
N LEU A 63 11.51 -7.49 4.99
CA LEU A 63 12.90 -7.39 4.54
C LEU A 63 13.66 -6.26 5.26
N PHE A 64 12.99 -5.17 5.66
CA PHE A 64 13.62 -4.10 6.46
C PHE A 64 13.91 -4.48 7.90
N LEU A 65 13.41 -5.61 8.40
CA LEU A 65 13.83 -6.15 9.70
C LEU A 65 15.29 -6.63 9.66
N VAL A 66 15.81 -6.95 8.47
CA VAL A 66 17.17 -7.44 8.27
C VAL A 66 18.15 -6.24 8.34
N PRO A 67 19.08 -6.20 9.32
CA PRO A 67 19.96 -5.06 9.56
C PRO A 67 20.73 -4.52 8.33
N PRO A 68 21.33 -5.36 7.46
CA PRO A 68 22.05 -4.86 6.28
C PRO A 68 21.13 -4.17 5.25
N ILE A 69 19.89 -4.65 5.08
CA ILE A 69 18.92 -4.03 4.17
C ILE A 69 18.46 -2.68 4.73
N ARG A 70 18.25 -2.61 6.05
CA ARG A 70 17.90 -1.36 6.74
C ARG A 70 18.98 -0.30 6.58
N GLN A 71 20.25 -0.68 6.71
CA GLN A 71 21.41 0.22 6.55
C GLN A 71 21.54 0.73 5.11
N ALA A 72 21.41 -0.15 4.12
CA ALA A 72 21.43 0.23 2.71
C ALA A 72 20.33 1.26 2.36
N MET A 73 19.14 1.10 2.94
CA MET A 73 18.02 2.02 2.69
C MET A 73 18.17 3.36 3.40
N THR A 74 18.81 3.39 4.58
CA THR A 74 19.14 4.66 5.23
C THR A 74 20.12 5.48 4.39
N VAL A 75 21.09 4.85 3.71
CA VAL A 75 22.01 5.52 2.79
C VAL A 75 21.26 6.14 1.60
N VAL A 76 20.33 5.38 1.00
CA VAL A 76 19.46 5.87 -0.08
C VAL A 76 18.58 7.04 0.40
N SER A 77 18.04 6.95 1.61
CA SER A 77 17.19 8.00 2.20
C SER A 77 17.95 9.26 2.57
N GLN A 78 19.26 9.16 2.87
CA GLN A 78 20.11 10.30 3.21
C GLN A 78 20.65 11.06 1.97
N ARG A 79 20.30 10.62 0.76
CA ARG A 79 20.69 11.26 -0.52
C ARG A 79 22.20 11.51 -0.64
N ASN A 80 23.03 10.60 -0.11
CA ASN A 80 24.47 10.66 -0.34
C ASN A 80 24.78 10.15 -1.75
N PHE A 81 24.62 11.02 -2.76
CA PHE A 81 24.78 10.70 -4.18
C PHE A 81 26.13 10.03 -4.54
N VAL A 82 27.15 10.23 -3.70
CA VAL A 82 28.49 9.64 -3.87
C VAL A 82 28.49 8.12 -3.61
N GLU A 83 27.78 7.63 -2.60
CA GLU A 83 27.69 6.19 -2.29
C GLU A 83 26.65 5.46 -3.17
N LEU A 84 25.67 6.20 -3.70
CA LEU A 84 24.71 5.67 -4.68
C LEU A 84 25.37 5.38 -6.04
N ASN A 85 26.40 6.14 -6.43
CA ASN A 85 27.10 5.95 -7.70
C ASN A 85 27.96 4.67 -7.72
N ASP A 86 28.53 4.29 -6.58
CA ASP A 86 29.31 3.04 -6.44
C ASP A 86 28.43 1.78 -6.55
N ASN A 87 27.14 1.89 -6.26
CA ASN A 87 26.19 0.77 -6.28
C ASN A 87 25.08 0.95 -7.33
N MET A 88 25.45 1.45 -8.52
CA MET A 88 24.51 1.75 -9.61
C MET A 88 23.65 0.53 -10.03
N VAL A 89 24.23 -0.68 -10.00
CA VAL A 89 23.52 -1.93 -10.29
C VAL A 89 22.44 -2.24 -9.24
N GLY A 90 22.74 -2.00 -7.95
CA GLY A 90 21.79 -2.21 -6.85
C GLY A 90 20.62 -1.22 -6.90
N LEU A 91 20.88 0.04 -7.29
CA LEU A 91 19.85 1.06 -7.46
C LEU A 91 18.89 0.73 -8.61
N LEU A 92 19.45 0.28 -9.74
CA LEU A 92 18.66 -0.15 -10.89
C LEU A 92 17.81 -1.36 -10.53
N ALA A 93 18.40 -2.39 -9.90
CA ALA A 93 17.67 -3.57 -9.45
C ALA A 93 16.51 -3.19 -8.51
N TYR A 94 16.76 -2.34 -7.51
CA TYR A 94 15.71 -1.85 -6.61
C TYR A 94 14.58 -1.14 -7.35
N SER A 95 14.92 -0.29 -8.33
CA SER A 95 13.93 0.46 -9.12
C SER A 95 13.05 -0.48 -9.94
N PHE A 96 13.63 -1.49 -10.61
CA PHE A 96 12.87 -2.50 -11.35
C PHE A 96 11.97 -3.32 -10.42
N THR A 97 12.49 -3.74 -9.26
CA THR A 97 11.72 -4.46 -8.25
C THR A 97 10.55 -3.61 -7.72
N ALA A 98 10.76 -2.31 -7.49
CA ALA A 98 9.70 -1.41 -7.04
C ALA A 98 8.60 -1.26 -8.10
N VAL A 99 8.96 -1.07 -9.38
CA VAL A 99 7.99 -0.99 -10.49
C VAL A 99 7.18 -2.29 -10.60
N PHE A 100 7.84 -3.45 -10.46
CA PHE A 100 7.15 -4.74 -10.46
C PHE A 100 6.11 -4.84 -9.34
N PHE A 101 6.46 -4.45 -8.11
CA PHE A 101 5.53 -4.48 -6.98
C PHE A 101 4.39 -3.48 -7.11
N ILE A 102 4.63 -2.30 -7.69
CA ILE A 102 3.58 -1.33 -8.00
C ILE A 102 2.60 -1.92 -9.03
N ALA A 103 3.11 -2.48 -10.12
CA ALA A 103 2.28 -3.12 -11.14
C ALA A 103 1.46 -4.28 -10.56
N TRP A 104 2.07 -5.08 -9.69
CA TRP A 104 1.41 -6.14 -8.94
C TRP A 104 0.26 -5.59 -8.08
N PHE A 105 0.52 -4.55 -7.29
CA PHE A 105 -0.48 -3.92 -6.42
C PHE A 105 -1.72 -3.47 -7.21
N PHE A 106 -1.52 -2.77 -8.33
CA PHE A 106 -2.63 -2.29 -9.16
C PHE A 106 -3.36 -3.41 -9.89
N TYR A 107 -2.63 -4.38 -10.46
CA TYR A 107 -3.23 -5.49 -11.19
C TYR A 107 -4.10 -6.35 -10.27
N TRP A 108 -3.56 -6.77 -9.12
CA TRP A 108 -4.30 -7.59 -8.16
C TRP A 108 -5.40 -6.81 -7.46
N GLY A 109 -5.15 -5.54 -7.12
CA GLY A 109 -6.17 -4.67 -6.54
C GLY A 109 -7.41 -4.52 -7.44
N TYR A 110 -7.21 -4.25 -8.74
CA TYR A 110 -8.33 -4.14 -9.69
C TYR A 110 -9.02 -5.48 -9.93
N LYS A 111 -8.24 -6.54 -10.23
CA LYS A 111 -8.81 -7.88 -10.52
C LYS A 111 -9.73 -8.32 -9.39
N ALA A 112 -9.28 -8.13 -8.16
CA ALA A 112 -9.99 -8.55 -6.98
C ALA A 112 -11.23 -7.65 -6.69
N PHE A 113 -11.14 -6.34 -6.92
CA PHE A 113 -12.31 -5.45 -6.87
C PHE A 113 -13.36 -5.82 -7.93
N SER A 114 -12.93 -6.12 -9.15
CA SER A 114 -13.84 -6.47 -10.25
C SER A 114 -14.59 -7.77 -9.99
N GLU A 115 -13.97 -8.73 -9.30
CA GLU A 115 -14.59 -10.01 -8.94
C GLU A 115 -15.55 -9.84 -7.75
N ALA A 116 -15.15 -9.08 -6.73
CA ALA A 116 -15.98 -8.84 -5.54
C ALA A 116 -17.24 -8.01 -5.83
N THR A 117 -17.14 -7.06 -6.77
CA THR A 117 -18.24 -6.16 -7.13
C THR A 117 -18.93 -6.57 -8.42
N ASN A 118 -18.44 -7.59 -9.13
CA ASN A 118 -18.89 -7.98 -10.47
C ASN A 118 -18.88 -6.82 -11.50
N LEU A 119 -18.17 -5.73 -11.21
CA LEU A 119 -18.03 -4.57 -12.11
C LEU A 119 -16.84 -4.82 -13.04
N LYS A 120 -17.12 -5.41 -14.20
CA LYS A 120 -16.11 -5.74 -15.22
C LYS A 120 -15.99 -4.65 -16.27
N GLY A 121 -14.80 -4.54 -16.86
CA GLY A 121 -14.51 -3.63 -17.97
C GLY A 121 -14.19 -2.20 -17.54
N GLY A 122 -14.27 -1.25 -18.50
CA GLY A 122 -13.80 0.13 -18.30
C GLY A 122 -14.46 0.86 -17.12
N ARG A 123 -15.75 0.59 -16.83
CA ARG A 123 -16.45 1.19 -15.69
C ARG A 123 -15.83 0.78 -14.35
N GLY A 124 -15.46 -0.48 -14.17
CA GLY A 124 -14.80 -0.95 -12.95
C GLY A 124 -13.44 -0.30 -12.73
N ILE A 125 -12.66 -0.10 -13.81
CA ILE A 125 -11.34 0.55 -13.76
C ILE A 125 -11.48 1.99 -13.28
N TRP A 126 -12.43 2.75 -13.82
CA TRP A 126 -12.69 4.14 -13.41
C TRP A 126 -13.12 4.26 -11.96
N VAL A 127 -13.99 3.35 -11.49
CA VAL A 127 -14.45 3.33 -10.09
C VAL A 127 -13.30 3.01 -9.15
N TYR A 128 -12.47 2.01 -9.49
CA TYR A 128 -11.27 1.67 -8.74
C TYR A 128 -10.30 2.88 -8.65
N ALA A 129 -10.03 3.52 -9.78
CA ALA A 129 -9.15 4.69 -9.85
C ALA A 129 -9.69 5.85 -9.01
N LEU A 130 -11.00 6.13 -9.09
CA LEU A 130 -11.65 7.17 -8.29
C LEU A 130 -11.52 6.90 -6.79
N CYS A 131 -11.79 5.66 -6.36
CA CYS A 131 -11.64 5.25 -4.96
C CYS A 131 -10.20 5.40 -4.47
N PHE A 132 -9.22 5.04 -5.32
CA PHE A 132 -7.81 5.20 -5.01
C PHE A 132 -7.42 6.68 -4.85
N VAL A 133 -7.88 7.55 -5.74
CA VAL A 133 -7.65 9.01 -5.65
C VAL A 133 -8.26 9.59 -4.38
N ILE A 134 -9.52 9.25 -4.06
CA ILE A 134 -10.18 9.70 -2.83
C ILE A 134 -9.40 9.25 -1.59
N ALA A 135 -8.98 7.99 -1.55
CA ALA A 135 -8.20 7.46 -0.43
C ALA A 135 -6.84 8.16 -0.30
N PHE A 136 -6.18 8.46 -1.42
CA PHE A 136 -4.91 9.18 -1.44
C PHE A 136 -5.04 10.59 -0.83
N PHE A 137 -6.08 11.34 -1.22
CA PHE A 137 -6.33 12.67 -0.67
C PHE A 137 -6.82 12.64 0.79
N THR A 138 -7.52 11.58 1.21
CA THR A 138 -8.07 11.48 2.57
C THR A 138 -7.03 10.96 3.58
N SER A 139 -6.05 10.19 3.12
CA SER A 139 -4.93 9.66 3.92
C SER A 139 -4.27 10.68 4.86
N PRO A 140 -3.82 11.88 4.41
CA PRO A 140 -3.17 12.84 5.31
C PRO A 140 -4.06 13.28 6.49
N TYR A 141 -5.38 13.35 6.29
CA TYR A 141 -6.31 13.69 7.36
C TYR A 141 -6.39 12.59 8.42
N ILE A 142 -6.42 11.32 8.00
CA ILE A 142 -6.48 10.17 8.91
C ILE A 142 -5.19 10.04 9.73
N ILE A 143 -4.01 10.29 9.12
CA ILE A 143 -2.73 10.25 9.84
C ILE A 143 -2.72 11.29 10.96
N LYS A 144 -3.30 12.48 10.74
CA LYS A 144 -3.38 13.52 11.77
C LYS A 144 -4.19 13.07 12.98
N TYR A 145 -5.29 12.35 12.77
CA TYR A 145 -6.12 11.82 13.85
C TYR A 145 -5.50 10.61 14.57
N LEU A 146 -4.63 9.83 13.89
CA LEU A 146 -3.90 8.69 14.46
C LEU A 146 -2.50 9.07 15.00
N SER A 147 -2.37 10.28 15.54
CA SER A 147 -1.14 10.72 16.23
C SER A 147 -1.15 10.13 17.65
N CYS A 148 -0.55 8.94 17.82
CA CYS A 148 -0.09 8.46 19.13
C CYS A 148 1.32 8.97 19.40
#